data_AF-A0A7V9FA88-F1
#
_entry.id   AF-A0A7V9FA88-F1
#
_cell.length_a   1.000
_cell.length_b   1.000
_cell.length_c   1.000
_cell.angle_alpha   90.00
_cell.angle_beta   90.00
_cell.angle_gamma   90.00
#
_symmetry.space_group_name_H-M   'P 1'
#
loop_
_entity.id
_entity.type
_entity.pdbx_description
1 polymer ?
#
loop_
_entity_poly.entity_id
_entity_poly.type
_entity_poly.pdbx_seq_one_letter_code
_entity_poly.pdbx_strand_id
1 'polypeptide(L)'
;MERYTLGEWRAEREGWQLAEQLGEAGPHGVQRLLNAAQWDADGVPDDLQTEVAEHLGDRDGILIVDETGFFKQGTKSAGVQRQYNGTA
;
A
#
# COMPACT_ATOMS: atom_id res chain seq x y z
N MET A 1 9.58 0.01 28.79
CA MET A 1 10.56 -0.04 27.70
C MET A 1 10.14 -1.21 26.83
N GLU A 2 9.57 -1.08 25.65
CA GLU A 2 9.13 0.04 24.81
C GLU A 2 7.78 -0.36 24.21
N ARG A 3 6.88 0.60 24.06
CA ARG A 3 5.58 0.39 23.40
C ARG A 3 5.84 0.45 21.90
N TYR A 4 5.77 -0.69 21.24
CA TYR A 4 5.58 -0.73 19.79
C TYR A 4 4.18 -0.19 19.52
N THR A 5 4.06 1.08 19.16
CA THR A 5 2.85 1.60 18.52
C THR A 5 2.78 0.97 17.14
N LEU A 6 2.17 -0.22 17.08
CA LEU A 6 1.66 -0.78 15.84
C LEU A 6 0.60 0.22 15.36
N GLY A 7 0.94 1.06 14.38
CA GLY A 7 -0.07 1.75 13.61
C GLY A 7 -0.95 0.68 12.97
N GLU A 8 -2.21 0.58 13.37
CA GLU A 8 -3.19 -0.31 12.75
C GLU A 8 -3.47 0.18 11.33
N TRP A 9 -2.57 -0.13 10.40
CA TRP A 9 -2.81 0.00 8.98
C TRP A 9 -3.75 -1.13 8.58
N ARG A 10 -5.04 -0.82 8.50
CA ARG A 10 -6.05 -1.75 7.99
C ARG A 10 -5.74 -2.01 6.52
N ALA A 11 -5.18 -3.19 6.23
CA ALA A 11 -4.72 -3.60 4.90
C ALA A 11 -5.87 -3.85 3.88
N GLU A 12 -7.12 -3.77 4.30
CA GLU A 12 -8.29 -3.88 3.45
C GLU A 12 -9.06 -2.56 3.47
N ARG A 13 -8.70 -1.66 2.55
CA ARG A 13 -9.45 -0.42 2.32
C ARG A 13 -10.18 -0.51 1.00
N GLU A 14 -11.49 -0.64 1.10
CA GLU A 14 -12.38 -0.52 -0.06
C GLU A 14 -12.26 0.89 -0.64
N GLY A 15 -12.45 1.03 -1.96
CA GLY A 15 -12.35 2.33 -2.65
C GLY A 15 -13.25 3.41 -2.07
N TRP A 16 -14.35 3.03 -1.41
CA TRP A 16 -15.22 3.91 -0.63
C TRP A 16 -14.54 4.51 0.61
N GLN A 17 -13.84 3.70 1.40
CA GLN A 17 -13.14 4.17 2.59
C GLN A 17 -11.96 5.09 2.23
N LEU A 18 -11.34 4.86 1.06
CA LEU A 18 -10.32 5.76 0.52
C LEU A 18 -10.96 7.08 0.05
N ALA A 19 -12.09 7.03 -0.66
CA ALA A 19 -12.80 8.21 -1.11
C ALA A 19 -13.26 9.09 0.07
N GLU A 20 -13.81 8.50 1.13
CA GLU A 20 -14.23 9.23 2.34
C GLU A 20 -13.07 9.99 2.98
N GLN A 21 -11.89 9.38 3.10
CA GLN A 21 -10.72 10.06 3.65
C GLN A 21 -10.17 11.17 2.75
N LEU A 22 -10.29 11.01 1.43
CA LEU A 22 -9.88 12.00 0.45
C LEU A 22 -10.92 13.12 0.26
N GLY A 23 -12.09 13.03 0.91
CA GLY A 23 -13.19 13.98 0.74
C GLY A 23 -13.91 13.87 -0.61
N GLU A 24 -13.74 12.75 -1.30
CA GLU A 24 -14.36 12.48 -2.59
C GLU A 24 -15.83 12.09 -2.42
N ALA A 25 -16.69 12.54 -3.34
CA ALA A 25 -18.13 12.28 -3.29
C ALA A 25 -18.50 10.79 -3.49
N GLY A 26 -17.54 9.96 -3.91
CA GLY A 26 -17.72 8.54 -4.14
C GLY A 26 -16.44 7.88 -4.65
N PRO A 27 -16.44 6.56 -4.88
CA PRO A 27 -15.24 5.78 -5.15
C PRO A 27 -14.63 6.05 -6.53
N HIS A 28 -15.35 6.73 -7.42
CA HIS A 28 -14.95 6.91 -8.81
C HIS A 28 -13.64 7.68 -8.96
N GLY A 29 -13.37 8.68 -8.11
CA GLY A 29 -12.10 9.41 -8.11
C GLY A 29 -10.92 8.49 -7.81
N VAL A 30 -11.05 7.69 -6.74
CA VAL A 30 -10.06 6.69 -6.32
C VAL A 30 -9.90 5.60 -7.39
N GLN A 31 -11.01 5.09 -7.94
CA GLN A 31 -10.97 4.08 -9.01
C GLN A 31 -10.30 4.60 -10.27
N ARG A 32 -10.51 5.87 -10.65
CA ARG A 32 -9.85 6.49 -11.79
C ARG A 32 -8.35 6.63 -11.55
N LEU A 33 -7.96 7.09 -10.35
CA LEU A 33 -6.56 7.17 -9.96
C LEU A 33 -5.87 5.81 -10.07
N LEU A 34 -6.48 4.75 -9.52
CA LEU A 34 -5.87 3.42 -9.51
C LEU A 34 -5.85 2.73 -10.88
N ASN A 35 -6.91 2.88 -11.69
CA ASN A 35 -7.08 2.08 -12.91
C ASN A 35 -6.77 2.81 -14.21
N ALA A 36 -6.80 4.15 -14.22
CA ALA A 36 -6.77 4.92 -15.46
C ALA A 36 -5.76 6.08 -15.45
N ALA A 37 -5.20 6.45 -14.31
CA ALA A 37 -4.12 7.43 -14.28
C ALA A 37 -2.86 6.86 -14.94
N GLN A 38 -2.05 7.73 -15.53
CA GLN A 38 -0.72 7.36 -15.99
C GLN A 38 0.21 7.37 -14.78
N TRP A 39 0.65 6.18 -14.37
CA TRP A 39 1.61 6.03 -13.28
C TRP A 39 3.02 6.01 -13.87
N ASP A 40 3.91 6.84 -13.31
CA ASP A 40 5.34 6.69 -13.51
C ASP A 40 5.82 5.54 -12.63
N ALA A 41 6.14 4.40 -13.25
CA ALA A 41 6.54 3.20 -12.53
C ALA A 41 7.89 3.34 -11.83
N ASP A 42 8.73 4.28 -12.26
CA ASP A 42 10.03 4.54 -11.67
C ASP A 42 9.95 5.69 -10.65
N GLY A 43 9.18 6.74 -10.96
CA GLY A 43 9.04 7.92 -10.07
C GLY A 43 8.14 7.72 -8.85
N VAL A 44 7.01 7.03 -9.00
CA VAL A 44 6.06 6.86 -7.89
C VAL A 44 6.66 6.11 -6.69
N PRO A 45 7.42 5.01 -6.88
CA PRO A 45 8.09 4.35 -5.77
C PRO A 45 9.12 5.23 -5.06
N ASP A 46 9.83 6.10 -5.78
CA ASP A 46 10.83 7.01 -5.20
C ASP A 46 10.17 8.09 -4.34
N ASP A 47 9.08 8.68 -4.84
CA ASP A 47 8.28 9.66 -4.09
C ASP A 47 7.70 9.03 -2.83
N LEU A 48 7.13 7.82 -2.95
CA LEU A 48 6.55 7.11 -1.80
C LEU A 48 7.61 6.76 -0.75
N GLN A 49 8.79 6.32 -1.16
CA GLN A 49 9.90 6.05 -0.23
C GLN A 49 10.32 7.31 0.52
N THR A 50 10.38 8.45 -0.17
CA THR A 50 10.71 9.74 0.44
C THR A 50 9.68 10.12 1.50
N GLU A 51 8.39 10.10 1.16
CA GLU A 51 7.31 10.41 2.10
C GLU A 51 7.30 9.47 3.32
N VAL A 52 7.53 8.17 3.12
CA VAL A 52 7.61 7.19 4.21
C VAL A 52 8.81 7.47 5.11
N ALA A 53 9.98 7.77 4.54
CA ALA A 53 11.18 8.10 5.29
C ALA A 53 11.02 9.41 6.08
N GLU A 54 10.33 10.40 5.53
CA GLU A 54 10.05 11.66 6.23
C GLU A 54 9.15 11.48 7.45
N HIS A 55 8.16 10.59 7.38
CA HIS A 55 7.18 10.39 8.44
C HIS A 55 7.57 9.32 9.46
N LEU A 56 8.27 8.28 9.02
CA LEU A 56 8.57 7.08 9.83
C LEU A 56 10.07 6.82 10.00
N GLY A 57 10.94 7.58 9.33
CA GLY A 57 12.38 7.41 9.39
C GLY A 57 12.96 7.81 10.75
N ASP A 58 13.83 6.96 11.28
CA ASP A 58 14.64 7.20 12.47
C ASP A 58 16.10 6.83 12.16
N ARG A 59 17.05 7.64 12.63
CA ARG A 59 18.48 7.39 12.45
C ARG A 59 18.94 6.10 13.10
N ASP A 60 18.32 5.72 14.21
CA ASP A 60 18.62 4.48 14.95
C ASP A 60 17.59 3.37 14.64
N GLY A 61 16.64 3.64 13.73
CA GLY A 61 15.58 2.71 13.34
C GLY A 61 16.06 1.61 12.38
N ILE A 62 15.38 0.46 12.43
CA ILE A 62 15.59 -0.64 11.48
C ILE A 62 14.33 -0.78 10.63
N LEU A 63 14.48 -0.64 9.31
CA LEU A 63 13.42 -0.93 8.36
C LEU A 63 13.33 -2.45 8.13
N ILE A 64 12.20 -3.05 8.50
CA ILE A 64 11.88 -4.43 8.15
C ILE A 64 10.85 -4.38 7.03
N VAL A 65 11.24 -4.87 5.85
CA VAL A 65 10.34 -5.09 4.72
C VAL A 65 10.00 -6.57 4.69
N ASP A 66 8.72 -6.90 4.84
CA ASP A 66 8.21 -8.26 4.67
C ASP A 66 7.09 -8.26 3.64
N GLU A 67 7.03 -9.32 2.83
CA GLU A 67 5.94 -9.51 1.88
C GLU A 67 4.73 -10.09 2.61
N THR A 68 3.84 -9.24 3.12
CA THR A 68 2.50 -9.69 3.53
C THR A 68 1.69 -10.02 2.27
N GLY A 69 1.81 -11.26 1.81
CA GLY A 69 1.13 -11.74 0.62
C GLY A 69 -0.38 -11.86 0.85
N PHE A 70 -1.18 -11.16 0.05
CA PHE A 70 -2.58 -11.52 -0.17
C PHE A 70 -2.67 -12.45 -1.36
N PHE A 71 -3.47 -13.52 -1.25
CA PHE A 71 -3.66 -14.49 -2.33
C PHE A 71 -4.27 -13.78 -3.55
N LYS A 72 -3.49 -13.63 -4.61
CA LYS A 72 -3.98 -13.04 -5.86
C LYS A 72 -4.26 -14.16 -6.86
N GLN A 73 -5.43 -14.12 -7.48
CA GLN A 73 -5.85 -15.07 -8.51
C GLN A 73 -6.27 -14.33 -9.80
N GLY A 74 -6.03 -14.94 -10.95
CA GLY A 74 -6.44 -14.44 -12.27
C GLY A 74 -5.28 -13.98 -13.16
N THR A 75 -5.59 -13.43 -14.34
CA THR A 75 -4.57 -13.02 -15.33
C THR A 75 -4.39 -11.51 -15.46
N LYS A 76 -5.20 -10.73 -14.74
CA LYS A 76 -5.29 -9.27 -14.88
C LYS A 76 -4.60 -8.50 -13.76
N SER A 77 -4.21 -9.16 -12.68
CA SER A 77 -3.57 -8.54 -11.52
C SER A 77 -2.06 -8.72 -11.58
N ALA A 78 -1.30 -7.73 -11.13
CA ALA A 78 0.15 -7.84 -10.97
C ALA A 78 0.50 -8.80 -9.82
N GLY A 79 1.55 -9.60 -10.00
CA GLY A 79 2.04 -10.53 -8.97
C GLY A 79 1.25 -11.84 -8.81
N VAL A 80 0.51 -12.28 -9.85
CA VAL A 80 -0.22 -13.58 -9.87
C VAL A 80 0.70 -14.76 -10.27
N GLN A 81 2.01 -14.61 -10.09
CA GLN A 81 2.92 -15.75 -10.19
C GLN A 81 2.77 -16.64 -8.95
N ARG A 82 3.39 -17.83 -8.95
CA ARG A 82 3.30 -18.76 -7.82
C ARG A 82 3.75 -18.06 -6.53
N GLN A 83 2.80 -17.86 -5.62
CA GLN A 83 3.06 -17.20 -4.34
C GLN A 83 3.44 -18.25 -3.30
N TYR A 84 4.47 -17.97 -2.51
CA TYR A 84 4.89 -18.77 -1.36
C TYR A 84 4.45 -18.04 -0.10
N ASN A 85 3.17 -18.19 0.25
CA ASN A 85 2.63 -17.63 1.47
C ASN A 85 2.77 -18.65 2.61
N GLY A 86 3.27 -18.21 3.76
CA GLY A 86 3.52 -19.05 4.94
C GLY A 86 2.26 -19.57 5.66
N THR A 87 1.07 -19.14 5.23
CA THR A 87 -0.20 -19.48 5.92
C THR A 87 -1.27 -20.06 4.99
N ALA A 88 -0.88 -20.70 3.88
CA ALA A 88 -1.83 -21.40 2.99
C ALA A 88 -2.24 -22.78 3.53
#